data_AF-A0A1Y0UW36-F1
#
_entry.id   AF-A0A1Y0UW36-F1
#
_cell.length_a   1.000
_cell.length_b   1.000
_cell.length_c   1.000
_cell.angle_alpha   90.00
_cell.angle_beta   90.00
_cell.angle_gamma   90.00
#
_symmetry.space_group_name_H-M   'P 1'
#
loop_
_entity.id
_entity.type
_entity.pdbx_description
1 polymer ?
#
loop_
_entity_poly.entity_id
_entity_poly.type
_entity_poly.pdbx_seq_one_letter_code
_entity_poly.pdbx_strand_id
1 'polypeptide(L)'
;MQKVATKPRYIIPHAQDNGPTPERAAKSMFAGGRPTREKTVVDAMLNAGDISQDEVNAADRWLRTWIFAYDGYKEFPENHLPNTEIKHDALSWLMTRGDAVGYLYDVRQAIGACGELRLKGMLLEKLSFSAMGRALFPRISPDLARKKVSAQCALVLEQLSEFYQNERLTKKSKKETCTPVPFPV
;
A
#
# COMPACT_ATOMS: atom_id res chain seq x y z
N MET A 1 -7.10 -57.51 -4.89
CA MET A 1 -6.54 -56.76 -3.74
C MET A 1 -6.37 -55.30 -4.14
N GLN A 2 -7.28 -54.41 -3.74
CA GLN A 2 -7.18 -52.97 -4.04
C GLN A 2 -6.32 -52.28 -2.96
N LYS A 3 -5.20 -51.67 -3.36
CA LYS A 3 -4.38 -50.84 -2.48
C LYS A 3 -5.06 -49.48 -2.31
N VAL A 4 -5.62 -49.24 -1.12
CA VAL A 4 -6.17 -47.92 -0.74
C VAL A 4 -4.98 -47.03 -0.35
N ALA A 5 -4.56 -46.16 -1.26
CA ALA A 5 -3.57 -45.13 -0.98
C ALA A 5 -4.22 -44.05 -0.09
N THR A 6 -3.95 -44.10 1.21
CA THR A 6 -4.44 -43.10 2.16
C THR A 6 -3.55 -41.87 2.03
N LYS A 7 -4.10 -40.73 1.54
CA LYS A 7 -3.35 -39.48 1.43
C LYS A 7 -2.84 -39.06 2.82
N PRO A 8 -1.56 -38.66 2.97
CA PRO A 8 -1.05 -38.18 4.24
C PRO A 8 -1.80 -36.91 4.65
N ARG A 9 -2.34 -36.90 5.87
CA ARG A 9 -2.92 -35.68 6.46
C ARG A 9 -1.76 -34.73 6.77
N TYR A 10 -1.66 -33.65 6.01
CA TYR A 10 -0.75 -32.56 6.31
C TYR A 10 -1.31 -31.77 7.49
N ILE A 11 -0.60 -31.75 8.61
CA ILE A 11 -0.91 -30.85 9.73
C ILE A 11 -0.37 -29.48 9.33
N ILE A 12 -1.27 -28.52 9.08
CA ILE A 12 -0.88 -27.14 8.82
C ILE A 12 -0.42 -26.56 10.16
N PRO A 13 0.86 -26.18 10.33
CA PRO A 13 1.30 -25.51 11.55
C PRO A 13 0.58 -24.16 11.65
N HIS A 14 -0.33 -24.05 12.62
CA HIS A 14 -0.92 -22.77 12.99
C HIS A 14 0.06 -22.06 13.93
N ALA A 15 0.50 -20.85 13.56
CA ALA A 15 1.22 -19.98 14.48
C ALA A 15 0.34 -19.74 15.72
N GLN A 16 0.78 -20.24 16.88
CA GLN A 16 0.06 -20.08 18.15
C GLN A 16 0.01 -18.62 18.61
N ASP A 17 0.95 -17.80 18.13
CA ASP A 17 1.03 -16.37 18.44
C ASP A 17 1.11 -15.56 17.15
N ASN A 18 0.00 -14.90 16.81
CA ASN A 18 -0.08 -13.92 15.73
C ASN A 18 0.13 -12.48 16.26
N GLY A 19 0.68 -12.34 17.47
CA GLY A 19 1.08 -11.07 18.05
C GLY A 19 2.29 -10.46 17.34
N PRO A 20 2.57 -9.16 17.56
CA PRO A 20 3.79 -8.55 17.07
C PRO A 20 5.00 -9.22 17.74
N THR A 21 6.06 -9.48 16.97
CA THR A 21 7.32 -9.95 17.57
C THR A 21 7.85 -8.92 18.59
N PRO A 22 8.65 -9.32 19.58
CA PRO A 22 9.18 -8.40 20.59
C PRO A 22 9.89 -7.18 19.97
N GLU A 23 10.62 -7.38 18.87
CA GLU A 23 11.32 -6.31 18.14
C GLU A 23 10.34 -5.35 17.44
N ARG A 24 9.20 -5.87 16.95
CA ARG A 24 8.12 -5.05 16.37
C ARG A 24 7.39 -4.29 17.47
N ALA A 25 7.03 -4.96 18.56
CA ALA A 25 6.36 -4.36 19.71
C ALA A 25 7.17 -3.22 20.34
N ALA A 26 8.50 -3.34 20.37
CA ALA A 26 9.38 -2.28 20.87
C ALA A 26 9.46 -1.06 19.93
N LYS A 27 9.21 -1.22 18.63
CA LYS A 27 9.36 -0.17 17.62
C LYS A 27 8.09 0.62 17.35
N SER A 28 6.92 0.08 17.64
CA SER A 28 5.67 0.75 17.29
C SER A 28 4.51 0.47 18.23
N MET A 29 3.49 1.33 18.14
CA MET A 29 2.25 1.17 18.87
C MET A 29 1.27 0.32 18.07
N PHE A 30 0.69 -0.69 18.71
CA PHE A 30 -0.29 -1.55 18.06
C PHE A 30 -1.69 -1.36 18.65
N ALA A 31 -2.71 -1.48 17.80
CA ALA A 31 -4.12 -1.47 18.15
C ALA A 31 -4.56 -2.85 18.65
N GLY A 32 -5.48 -2.90 19.62
CA GLY A 32 -6.05 -4.17 20.09
C GLY A 32 -6.68 -4.97 18.95
N GLY A 33 -6.41 -6.28 18.89
CA GLY A 33 -6.90 -7.17 17.85
C GLY A 33 -6.03 -8.41 17.67
N ARG A 34 -6.56 -9.43 16.98
CA ARG A 34 -5.83 -10.65 16.57
C ARG A 34 -6.02 -10.87 15.06
N PRO A 35 -5.00 -10.57 14.23
CA PRO A 35 -3.67 -10.09 14.57
C PRO A 35 -3.64 -8.60 14.95
N THR A 36 -2.66 -8.23 15.77
CA THR A 36 -2.47 -6.88 16.29
C THR A 36 -1.86 -6.00 15.19
N ARG A 37 -2.55 -4.92 14.80
CA ARG A 37 -2.11 -4.01 13.72
C ARG A 37 -1.47 -2.76 14.28
N GLU A 38 -0.48 -2.22 13.59
CA GLU A 38 0.17 -0.97 13.97
C GLU A 38 -0.82 0.20 13.86
N LYS A 39 -0.85 1.09 14.86
CA LYS A 39 -1.69 2.30 14.83
C LYS A 39 -1.03 3.33 13.93
N THR A 40 -1.70 3.70 12.85
CA THR A 40 -1.23 4.73 11.94
C THR A 40 -1.93 6.07 12.18
N VAL A 41 -1.36 7.16 11.65
CA VAL A 41 -2.02 8.47 11.66
C VAL A 41 -3.32 8.47 10.85
N VAL A 42 -3.42 7.62 9.82
CA VAL A 42 -4.64 7.44 9.03
C VAL A 42 -5.75 6.82 9.89
N ASP A 43 -5.43 5.83 10.72
CA ASP A 43 -6.41 5.27 11.66
C ASP A 43 -6.88 6.31 12.68
N ALA A 44 -5.97 7.17 13.15
CA ALA A 44 -6.33 8.25 14.06
C ALA A 44 -7.28 9.26 13.41
N MET A 45 -7.06 9.62 12.14
CA MET A 45 -7.95 10.49 11.36
C MET A 45 -9.32 9.87 11.11
N LEU A 46 -9.36 8.57 10.77
CA LEU A 46 -10.63 7.85 10.60
C LEU A 46 -11.44 7.86 11.90
N ASN A 47 -10.80 7.59 13.04
CA ASN A 47 -11.46 7.62 14.34
C ASN A 47 -11.93 9.03 14.75
N ALA A 48 -11.23 10.07 14.31
CA ALA A 48 -11.62 11.46 14.53
C ALA A 48 -12.76 11.93 13.60
N GLY A 49 -13.05 11.18 12.53
CA GLY A 49 -14.01 11.57 11.50
C GLY A 49 -13.47 12.59 10.50
N ASP A 50 -12.15 12.81 10.46
CA ASP A 50 -11.50 13.73 9.51
C ASP A 50 -11.47 13.17 8.09
N ILE A 51 -11.58 11.85 7.94
CA ILE A 51 -11.61 11.11 6.67
C ILE A 51 -12.63 9.97 6.75
N SER A 52 -13.09 9.48 5.60
CA SER A 52 -13.97 8.32 5.50
C SER A 52 -13.19 7.03 5.21
N GLN A 53 -13.90 5.91 5.16
CA GLN A 53 -13.31 4.61 4.84
C GLN A 53 -12.77 4.54 3.40
N ASP A 54 -13.31 5.34 2.47
CA ASP A 54 -12.85 5.36 1.08
C ASP A 54 -11.44 5.94 0.95
N GLU A 55 -11.12 6.99 1.73
CA GLU A 55 -9.77 7.55 1.83
C GLU A 55 -8.78 6.52 2.41
N VAL A 56 -9.20 5.76 3.42
CA VAL A 56 -8.37 4.70 4.01
C VAL A 56 -8.09 3.59 3.00
N ASN A 57 -9.10 3.17 2.25
CA ASN A 57 -8.96 2.16 1.21
C ASN A 57 -8.03 2.64 0.07
N ALA A 58 -8.14 3.92 -0.30
CA ALA A 58 -7.28 4.57 -1.28
C ALA A 58 -5.81 4.62 -0.80
N ALA A 59 -5.58 4.97 0.46
CA ALA A 59 -4.26 4.99 1.08
C ALA A 59 -3.61 3.59 1.11
N ASP A 60 -4.34 2.57 1.54
CA ASP A 60 -3.88 1.18 1.56
C ASP A 60 -3.53 0.68 0.14
N ARG A 61 -4.37 1.00 -0.85
CA ARG A 61 -4.09 0.67 -2.26
C ARG A 61 -2.82 1.36 -2.77
N TRP A 62 -2.62 2.64 -2.44
CA TRP A 62 -1.41 3.36 -2.82
C TRP A 62 -0.17 2.76 -2.17
N LEU A 63 -0.23 2.45 -0.87
CA LEU A 63 0.88 1.84 -0.13
C LEU A 63 1.26 0.47 -0.71
N ARG A 64 0.26 -0.39 -0.99
CA ARG A 64 0.50 -1.69 -1.62
C ARG A 64 1.13 -1.55 -3.01
N THR A 65 0.65 -0.60 -3.80
CA THR A 65 1.24 -0.29 -5.11
C THR A 65 2.69 0.17 -4.96
N TRP A 66 2.98 1.04 -3.99
CA TRP A 66 4.34 1.49 -3.69
C TRP A 66 5.25 0.31 -3.36
N ILE A 67 4.85 -0.50 -2.38
CA ILE A 67 5.62 -1.67 -1.91
C ILE A 67 5.87 -2.61 -3.09
N PHE A 68 4.84 -2.92 -3.88
CA PHE A 68 5.00 -3.77 -5.04
C PHE A 68 5.93 -3.17 -6.11
N ALA A 69 5.82 -1.86 -6.37
CA ALA A 69 6.60 -1.17 -7.38
C ALA A 69 8.09 -1.12 -7.01
N TYR A 70 8.43 -0.85 -5.76
CA TYR A 70 9.80 -0.51 -5.35
C TYR A 70 10.42 -1.49 -4.36
N ASP A 71 9.64 -2.08 -3.45
CA ASP A 71 10.15 -3.09 -2.53
C ASP A 71 10.26 -4.44 -3.25
N GLY A 72 11.41 -5.07 -3.14
CA GLY A 72 11.79 -6.18 -4.01
C GLY A 72 12.82 -7.05 -3.33
N TYR A 73 12.41 -7.72 -2.26
CA TYR A 73 13.29 -8.68 -1.62
C TYR A 73 13.42 -9.93 -2.49
N LYS A 74 14.58 -10.10 -3.12
CA LYS A 74 14.96 -11.34 -3.77
C LYS A 74 16.16 -11.89 -3.02
N GLU A 75 15.90 -12.81 -2.09
CA GLU A 75 16.95 -13.60 -1.44
C GLU A 75 17.62 -14.46 -2.50
N PHE A 76 18.94 -14.29 -2.59
CA PHE A 76 19.79 -15.17 -3.35
C PHE A 76 20.62 -16.00 -2.37
N PRO A 77 20.76 -17.32 -2.58
CA PRO A 77 21.69 -18.12 -1.79
C PRO A 77 23.13 -17.63 -1.98
N GLU A 78 24.01 -17.90 -1.00
CA GLU A 78 25.39 -17.41 -0.95
C GLU A 78 26.22 -17.79 -2.19
N ASN A 79 25.85 -18.89 -2.87
CA ASN A 79 26.47 -19.38 -4.12
C ASN A 79 25.60 -19.11 -5.37
N HIS A 80 24.77 -18.07 -5.37
CA HIS A 80 23.94 -17.76 -6.53
C HIS A 80 24.79 -17.34 -7.74
N LEU A 81 24.81 -18.20 -8.76
CA LEU A 81 25.31 -17.82 -10.08
C LEU A 81 24.23 -17.00 -10.80
N PRO A 82 24.51 -15.72 -11.16
CA PRO A 82 23.54 -14.90 -11.88
C PRO A 82 23.24 -15.55 -13.23
N ASN A 83 22.01 -16.02 -13.42
CA ASN A 83 21.58 -16.40 -14.76
C ASN A 83 21.35 -15.10 -15.56
N THR A 84 22.09 -14.92 -16.66
CA THR A 84 21.94 -13.80 -17.59
C THR A 84 20.66 -13.90 -18.43
N GLU A 85 20.02 -15.07 -18.44
CA GLU A 85 18.72 -15.29 -19.06
C GLU A 85 17.59 -14.92 -18.10
N ILE A 86 16.80 -13.92 -18.47
CA ILE A 86 15.58 -13.58 -17.75
C ILE A 86 14.54 -14.65 -18.09
N LYS A 87 14.17 -15.48 -17.10
CA LYS A 87 13.01 -16.39 -17.24
C LYS A 87 11.77 -15.59 -17.64
N HIS A 88 10.94 -16.11 -18.55
CA HIS A 88 9.74 -15.41 -19.03
C HIS A 88 8.84 -14.89 -17.90
N ASP A 89 8.62 -15.68 -16.83
CA ASP A 89 7.83 -15.25 -15.67
C ASP A 89 8.46 -14.06 -14.93
N ALA A 90 9.80 -13.98 -14.88
CA ALA A 90 10.50 -12.87 -14.27
C ALA A 90 10.36 -11.59 -15.11
N LEU A 91 10.31 -11.70 -16.44
CA LEU A 91 10.04 -10.57 -17.32
C LEU A 91 8.60 -10.06 -17.14
N SER A 92 7.61 -10.95 -17.15
CA SER A 92 6.21 -10.57 -16.90
C SER A 92 6.05 -9.88 -15.54
N TRP A 93 6.72 -10.39 -14.50
CA TRP A 93 6.74 -9.76 -13.18
C TRP A 93 7.34 -8.35 -13.20
N LEU A 94 8.47 -8.16 -13.91
CA LEU A 94 9.10 -6.85 -14.07
C LEU A 94 8.20 -5.87 -14.83
N MET A 95 7.50 -6.34 -15.88
CA MET A 95 6.55 -5.50 -16.62
C MET A 95 5.39 -5.05 -15.73
N THR A 96 4.82 -5.95 -14.91
CA THR A 96 3.76 -5.58 -13.95
C THR A 96 4.25 -4.55 -12.92
N ARG A 97 5.51 -4.65 -12.47
CA ARG A 97 6.12 -3.62 -11.59
C ARG A 97 6.32 -2.29 -12.34
N GLY A 98 6.68 -2.34 -13.61
CA GLY A 98 6.76 -1.15 -14.48
C GLY A 98 5.42 -0.42 -14.56
N ASP A 99 4.33 -1.16 -14.76
CA ASP A 99 2.97 -0.60 -14.75
C ASP A 99 2.62 0.03 -13.40
N ALA A 100 3.02 -0.61 -12.29
CA ALA A 100 2.82 -0.07 -10.95
C ALA A 100 3.61 1.25 -10.72
N VAL A 101 4.82 1.36 -11.26
CA VAL A 101 5.60 2.63 -11.22
C VAL A 101 4.90 3.71 -12.05
N GLY A 102 4.43 3.38 -13.26
CA GLY A 102 3.63 4.29 -14.08
C GLY A 102 2.39 4.78 -13.34
N TYR A 103 1.73 3.87 -12.62
CA TYR A 103 0.58 4.20 -11.80
C TYR A 103 0.88 5.20 -10.67
N LEU A 104 2.00 5.00 -9.96
CA LEU A 104 2.44 5.93 -8.92
C LEU A 104 2.82 7.29 -9.50
N TYR A 105 3.36 7.31 -10.72
CA TYR A 105 3.61 8.55 -11.45
C TYR A 105 2.31 9.29 -11.77
N ASP A 106 1.27 8.61 -12.25
CA ASP A 106 -0.03 9.22 -12.53
C ASP A 106 -0.67 9.81 -11.26
N VAL A 107 -0.61 9.08 -10.15
CA VAL A 107 -1.04 9.59 -8.83
C VAL A 107 -0.26 10.85 -8.47
N ARG A 108 1.08 10.84 -8.61
CA ARG A 108 1.92 12.01 -8.33
C ARG A 108 1.57 13.20 -9.22
N GLN A 109 1.22 12.99 -10.48
CA GLN A 109 0.76 14.07 -11.37
C GLN A 109 -0.58 14.65 -10.91
N ALA A 110 -1.48 13.82 -10.39
CA ALA A 110 -2.78 14.25 -9.89
C ALA A 110 -2.70 15.05 -8.58
N ILE A 111 -1.94 14.55 -7.59
CA ILE A 111 -1.88 15.16 -6.23
C ILE A 111 -0.69 16.11 -6.03
N GLY A 112 0.28 16.09 -6.93
CA GLY A 112 1.53 16.86 -6.86
C GLY A 112 2.59 16.26 -5.94
N ALA A 113 3.84 16.71 -6.11
CA ALA A 113 5.00 16.22 -5.36
C ALA A 113 4.89 16.44 -3.84
N CYS A 114 4.28 17.56 -3.42
CA CYS A 114 4.01 17.86 -2.02
C CYS A 114 2.97 16.92 -1.41
N GLY A 115 1.98 16.47 -2.20
CA GLY A 115 1.01 15.45 -1.78
C GLY A 115 1.69 14.09 -1.60
N GLU A 116 2.50 13.69 -2.58
CA GLU A 116 3.29 12.44 -2.49
C GLU A 116 4.21 12.43 -1.25
N LEU A 117 4.89 13.53 -0.93
CA LEU A 117 5.73 13.63 0.26
C LEU A 117 4.94 13.38 1.55
N ARG A 118 3.70 13.90 1.63
CA ARG A 118 2.81 13.66 2.78
C ARG A 118 2.35 12.21 2.84
N LEU A 119 2.02 11.59 1.71
CA LEU A 119 1.69 10.16 1.66
C LEU A 119 2.86 9.31 2.14
N LYS A 120 4.08 9.59 1.69
CA LYS A 120 5.29 8.88 2.15
C LYS A 120 5.50 9.05 3.66
N GLY A 121 5.38 10.28 4.16
CA GLY A 121 5.49 10.57 5.59
C GLY A 121 4.46 9.80 6.43
N MET A 122 3.20 9.74 6.00
CA MET A 122 2.14 9.03 6.72
C MET A 122 2.23 7.51 6.61
N LEU A 123 2.48 7.00 5.40
CA LEU A 123 2.26 5.58 5.08
C LEU A 123 3.55 4.75 5.07
N LEU A 124 4.66 5.32 4.58
CA LEU A 124 5.95 4.62 4.54
C LEU A 124 6.74 4.85 5.83
N GLU A 125 6.96 6.12 6.19
CA GLU A 125 7.75 6.49 7.36
C GLU A 125 6.94 6.49 8.67
N LYS A 126 5.61 6.40 8.57
CA LYS A 126 4.68 6.33 9.70
C LYS A 126 4.89 7.45 10.73
N LEU A 127 5.23 8.64 10.23
CA LEU A 127 5.48 9.81 11.05
C LEU A 127 4.17 10.31 11.68
N SER A 128 4.26 10.77 12.93
CA SER A 128 3.16 11.52 13.56
C SER A 128 3.03 12.91 12.93
N PHE A 129 1.83 13.53 13.01
CA PHE A 129 1.64 14.91 12.54
C PHE A 129 2.56 15.93 13.22
N SER A 130 2.98 15.67 14.47
CA SER A 130 3.95 16.51 15.15
C SER A 130 5.35 16.36 14.56
N ALA A 131 5.77 15.14 14.21
CA ALA A 131 7.05 14.89 13.55
C ALA A 131 7.08 15.51 12.15
N MET A 132 6.02 15.28 11.36
CA MET A 132 5.86 15.90 10.04
C MET A 132 5.80 17.44 10.13
N GLY A 133 5.09 17.98 11.13
CA GLY A 133 4.99 19.42 11.36
C GLY A 133 6.34 20.07 11.64
N ARG A 134 7.20 19.42 12.45
CA ARG A 134 8.56 19.90 12.71
C ARG A 134 9.44 19.90 11.46
N ALA A 135 9.31 18.89 10.62
CA ALA A 135 10.08 18.79 9.37
C ALA A 135 9.62 19.81 8.31
N LEU A 136 8.30 19.96 8.13
CA LEU A 136 7.71 20.79 7.07
C LEU A 136 7.57 22.27 7.45
N PHE A 137 7.36 22.58 8.72
CA PHE A 137 7.10 23.94 9.20
C PHE A 137 7.95 24.30 10.43
N PRO A 138 9.29 24.36 10.30
CA PRO A 138 10.19 24.53 11.44
C PRO A 138 10.10 25.91 12.12
N ARG A 139 9.53 26.91 11.45
CA ARG A 139 9.50 28.32 11.91
C ARG A 139 8.21 28.72 12.65
N ILE A 140 7.21 27.86 12.71
CA ILE A 140 5.93 28.17 13.36
C ILE A 140 5.75 27.33 14.63
N SER A 141 4.77 27.70 15.46
CA SER A 141 4.52 26.97 16.70
C SER A 141 4.18 25.49 16.42
N PRO A 142 4.65 24.55 17.26
CA PRO A 142 4.44 23.11 17.04
C PRO A 142 2.97 22.71 16.91
N ASP A 143 2.07 23.36 17.69
CA ASP A 143 0.63 23.08 17.62
C ASP A 143 0.03 23.54 16.29
N LEU A 144 0.40 24.73 15.82
CA LEU A 144 -0.05 25.24 14.53
C LEU A 144 0.48 24.39 13.36
N ALA A 145 1.75 23.98 13.44
CA ALA A 145 2.36 23.08 12.46
C ALA A 145 1.63 21.74 12.38
N ARG A 146 1.36 21.13 13.53
CA ARG A 146 0.60 19.88 13.63
C ARG A 146 -0.78 20.01 12.98
N LYS A 147 -1.54 21.06 13.33
CA LYS A 147 -2.90 21.30 12.78
C LYS A 147 -2.86 21.50 11.26
N LYS A 148 -1.92 22.30 10.76
CA LYS A 148 -1.74 22.52 9.32
C LYS A 148 -1.42 21.22 8.58
N VAL A 149 -0.52 20.40 9.13
CA VAL A 149 -0.19 19.11 8.53
C VAL A 149 -1.39 18.18 8.53
N SER A 150 -2.11 18.05 9.66
CA SER A 150 -3.29 17.19 9.76
C SER A 150 -4.33 17.52 8.68
N ALA A 151 -4.65 18.81 8.52
CA ALA A 151 -5.61 19.25 7.50
C ALA A 151 -5.10 19.00 6.07
N GLN A 152 -3.82 19.23 5.80
CA GLN A 152 -3.23 18.94 4.49
C GLN A 152 -3.18 17.45 4.18
N CYS A 153 -2.97 16.61 5.19
CA CYS A 153 -3.01 15.17 5.05
C CYS A 153 -4.41 14.66 4.72
N ALA A 154 -5.47 15.22 5.35
CA ALA A 154 -6.86 14.90 5.02
C ALA A 154 -7.18 15.21 3.57
N LEU A 155 -6.84 16.44 3.13
CA LEU A 155 -7.07 16.87 1.75
C LEU A 155 -6.34 15.98 0.73
N VAL A 156 -5.10 15.59 1.01
CA VAL A 156 -4.34 14.69 0.12
C VAL A 156 -4.98 13.31 0.02
N LEU A 157 -5.53 12.80 1.12
CA LEU A 157 -6.22 11.51 1.13
C LEU A 157 -7.54 11.55 0.37
N GLU A 158 -8.28 12.65 0.47
CA GLU A 158 -9.49 12.93 -0.32
C GLU A 158 -9.16 13.00 -1.82
N GLN A 159 -8.16 13.77 -2.22
CA GLN A 159 -7.70 13.83 -3.61
C GLN A 159 -7.26 12.46 -4.15
N LEU A 160 -6.63 11.66 -3.29
CA LEU A 160 -6.23 10.29 -3.64
C LEU A 160 -7.47 9.40 -3.85
N SER A 161 -8.48 9.49 -2.99
CA SER A 161 -9.72 8.72 -3.12
C SER A 161 -10.47 9.10 -4.40
N GLU A 162 -10.60 10.41 -4.68
CA GLU A 162 -11.18 10.94 -5.91
C GLU A 162 -10.44 10.45 -7.16
N PHE A 163 -9.10 10.47 -7.15
CA PHE A 163 -8.29 9.95 -8.26
C PHE A 163 -8.67 8.51 -8.58
N TYR A 164 -8.72 7.63 -7.58
CA TYR A 164 -9.08 6.23 -7.77
C TYR A 164 -10.52 6.03 -8.24
N GLN A 165 -11.45 6.85 -7.77
CA GLN A 165 -12.84 6.81 -8.22
C GLN A 165 -12.97 7.21 -9.70
N ASN A 166 -12.32 8.30 -10.11
CA ASN A 166 -12.31 8.78 -11.49
C ASN A 166 -11.68 7.76 -12.44
N GLU A 167 -10.57 7.15 -12.02
CA GLU A 167 -9.94 6.02 -12.70
C GLU A 167 -10.88 4.82 -12.90
N ARG A 168 -11.68 4.49 -11.87
CA ARG A 168 -12.66 3.39 -11.96
C ARG A 168 -13.78 3.73 -12.95
N LEU A 169 -14.29 4.95 -12.90
CA LEU A 169 -15.38 5.42 -13.78
C LEU A 169 -14.93 5.46 -15.24
N THR A 170 -13.74 5.99 -15.51
CA THR A 170 -13.15 6.01 -16.87
C THR A 170 -12.88 4.61 -17.42
N LYS A 171 -12.46 3.66 -16.58
CA LYS A 171 -12.31 2.25 -16.99
C LYS A 171 -13.65 1.59 -17.28
N LYS A 172 -14.71 1.95 -16.55
CA LYS A 172 -16.07 1.44 -16.78
C LYS A 172 -16.63 1.95 -18.11
N SER A 173 -16.52 3.25 -18.40
CA SER A 173 -17.02 3.83 -19.65
C SER A 173 -16.32 3.23 -20.88
N LYS A 174 -15.00 3.02 -20.82
CA LYS A 174 -14.24 2.35 -21.89
C LYS A 174 -14.75 0.94 -22.19
N LYS A 175 -15.11 0.17 -21.16
CA LYS A 175 -15.67 -1.19 -21.33
C LYS A 175 -17.05 -1.17 -21.99
N GLU A 176 -17.90 -0.21 -21.61
CA GLU A 176 -19.24 -0.03 -22.19
C GLU A 176 -19.16 0.35 -23.69
N THR A 177 -18.11 1.07 -24.11
CA THR A 177 -17.89 1.41 -25.53
C THR A 177 -17.27 0.29 -26.37
N CYS A 178 -16.71 -0.75 -25.77
CA CYS A 178 -16.21 -1.91 -26.50
C CYS A 178 -17.37 -2.90 -26.74
N THR A 179 -18.12 -2.72 -27.83
CA THR A 179 -19.02 -3.78 -28.31
C THR A 179 -18.19 -5.03 -28.66
N PRO A 180 -18.54 -6.21 -28.13
CA PRO A 180 -17.85 -7.43 -28.51
C PRO A 180 -18.07 -7.68 -30.00
N VAL A 181 -16.99 -7.77 -30.77
CA VAL A 181 -17.05 -8.20 -32.17
C VAL A 181 -17.48 -9.66 -32.15
N PRO A 182 -18.62 -10.04 -32.76
CA PRO A 182 -19.03 -11.43 -32.81
C PRO A 182 -17.95 -12.23 -33.56
N PHE A 183 -17.42 -13.27 -32.93
CA PHE A 183 -16.51 -14.20 -33.60
C PHE A 183 -17.28 -14.90 -34.72
N PRO A 184 -16.79 -14.89 -35.97
CA PRO A 184 -17.37 -15.72 -37.02
C PRO A 184 -17.14 -17.19 -36.63
N VAL A 185 -18.24 -17.96 -36.56
CA VAL A 185 -18.27 -19.42 -36.35
C VAL A 185 -18.02 -20.12 -37.68
#